data_AF-A0A1Y6LYG8-F1
#
_entry.id   AF-A0A1Y6LYG8-F1
#
_cell.length_a   1.000
_cell.length_b   1.000
_cell.length_c   1.000
_cell.angle_alpha   90.00
_cell.angle_beta   90.00
_cell.angle_gamma   90.00
#
_symmetry.space_group_name_H-M   'P 1'
#
loop_
_entity.id
_entity.type
_entity.pdbx_description
1 polymer ?
#
loop_
_entity_poly.entity_id
_entity_poly.type
_entity_poly.pdbx_seq_one_letter_code
_entity_poly.pdbx_strand_id
1 'polypeptide(L)'
;MAEKVRCLLPQQPPNTTTPAKIKQKFTGQILITRVVREKLAHYGHRPSSVAAQLGVPLNLATFPVSDAADLLSMGFTGFDFVAQVLLIDSNPESPNFGDVPSDLVSGPFLVTHSDGLDLESDAILAVMIDYIDDHFTAYRERVLTIGEDHEEEKKLAKQHITQKLSKEAFHAYFEERRRLAIAEGRPFRKGKSPVLLTHSNVSPACGTCGALVSSASIPAPVKLSMCAKCKSRYYCSKECQVKDWSTHKKACKIKIMV
;
A
#
# COMPACT_ATOMS: atom_id res chain seq x y z
N MET A 1 -18.76 -25.92 20.15
CA MET A 1 -19.22 -25.37 18.86
C MET A 1 -18.17 -24.38 18.40
N ALA A 2 -17.49 -24.63 17.27
CA ALA A 2 -16.41 -23.76 16.81
C ALA A 2 -17.00 -22.47 16.23
N GLU A 3 -16.71 -21.35 16.87
CA GLU A 3 -17.05 -20.02 16.40
C GLU A 3 -16.45 -19.84 14.98
N LYS A 4 -17.33 -19.71 13.99
CA LYS A 4 -16.95 -19.61 12.58
C LYS A 4 -16.20 -18.29 12.43
N VAL A 5 -14.87 -18.35 12.35
CA VAL A 5 -14.01 -17.21 12.00
C VAL A 5 -14.50 -16.64 10.66
N ARG A 6 -15.30 -15.57 10.72
CA ARG A 6 -15.76 -14.88 9.52
C ARG A 6 -14.58 -14.07 9.02
N CYS A 7 -14.01 -14.50 7.89
CA CYS A 7 -13.17 -13.62 7.11
C CYS A 7 -13.92 -12.31 6.91
N LEU A 8 -13.33 -11.19 7.33
CA LEU A 8 -13.89 -9.85 7.16
C LEU A 8 -13.81 -9.41 5.69
N LEU A 9 -14.27 -10.25 4.75
CA LEU A 9 -14.52 -9.80 3.40
C LEU A 9 -15.79 -8.94 3.49
N PRO A 10 -15.71 -7.62 3.31
CA PRO A 10 -16.91 -6.87 3.03
C PRO A 10 -17.57 -7.50 1.81
N GLN A 11 -18.87 -7.78 1.90
CA GLN A 11 -19.66 -7.96 0.70
C GLN A 11 -19.48 -6.68 -0.12
N GLN A 12 -19.09 -6.83 -1.39
CA GLN A 12 -19.20 -5.71 -2.32
C GLN A 12 -20.67 -5.27 -2.29
N PRO A 13 -20.97 -3.97 -2.17
CA PRO A 13 -22.35 -3.53 -2.06
C PRO A 13 -23.15 -4.06 -3.25
N PRO A 14 -24.31 -4.71 -3.02
CA PRO A 14 -25.21 -5.08 -4.10
C PRO A 14 -25.65 -3.77 -4.76
N ASN A 15 -25.36 -3.60 -6.05
CA ASN A 15 -25.65 -2.40 -6.84
C ASN A 15 -24.77 -1.16 -6.59
N THR A 16 -23.45 -1.32 -6.46
CA THR A 16 -22.61 -0.32 -7.13
C THR A 16 -22.47 -0.76 -8.57
N THR A 17 -23.24 -0.13 -9.47
CA THR A 17 -22.80 0.04 -10.86
C THR A 17 -21.38 0.56 -10.73
N THR A 18 -20.39 -0.31 -10.92
CA THR A 18 -19.00 0.12 -10.91
C THR A 18 -19.00 1.18 -12.00
N PRO A 19 -18.78 2.47 -11.70
CA PRO A 19 -18.51 3.38 -12.79
C PRO A 19 -17.38 2.71 -13.56
N ALA A 20 -17.34 2.85 -14.87
CA ALA A 20 -16.12 2.57 -15.61
C ALA A 20 -15.04 3.57 -15.13
N LYS A 21 -14.59 3.43 -13.88
CA LYS A 21 -13.36 4.00 -13.37
C LYS A 21 -12.33 3.25 -14.16
N ILE A 22 -11.90 3.90 -15.24
CA ILE A 22 -10.57 3.73 -15.79
C ILE A 22 -9.68 3.61 -14.55
N LYS A 23 -9.21 2.39 -14.26
CA LYS A 23 -8.21 2.18 -13.23
C LYS A 23 -7.01 2.96 -13.73
N GLN A 24 -6.91 4.21 -13.30
CA GLN A 24 -5.82 5.09 -13.67
C GLN A 24 -4.64 4.59 -12.85
N LYS A 25 -4.05 3.49 -13.32
CA LYS A 25 -2.75 3.05 -12.82
C LYS A 25 -1.82 4.23 -12.97
N PHE A 26 -1.02 4.47 -11.95
CA PHE A 26 0.01 5.48 -12.06
C PHE A 26 0.88 5.12 -13.28
N THR A 27 0.79 5.95 -14.32
CA THR A 27 1.53 5.82 -15.59
C THR A 27 2.60 6.90 -15.70
N GLY A 28 2.72 7.75 -14.68
CA GLY A 28 3.75 8.78 -14.61
C GLY A 28 5.14 8.17 -14.54
N GLN A 29 6.12 8.92 -15.02
CA GLN A 29 7.53 8.57 -14.81
C GLN A 29 7.96 9.07 -13.43
N ILE A 30 8.45 8.17 -12.59
CA ILE A 30 9.15 8.53 -11.35
C ILE A 30 10.63 8.71 -11.73
N LEU A 31 11.11 9.95 -11.68
CA LEU A 31 12.53 10.21 -11.88
C LEU A 31 13.28 9.84 -10.60
N ILE A 32 14.26 8.94 -10.73
CA ILE A 32 15.15 8.60 -9.63
C ILE A 32 16.48 9.27 -9.87
N THR A 33 16.84 10.13 -8.92
CA THR A 33 18.14 10.77 -8.88
C THR A 33 18.81 10.48 -7.55
N ARG A 34 20.13 10.28 -7.59
CA ARG A 34 20.94 10.20 -6.37
C ARG A 34 21.18 11.62 -5.88
N VAL A 35 20.60 11.95 -4.74
CA VAL A 35 20.84 13.24 -4.09
C VAL A 35 21.83 13.04 -2.94
N VAL A 36 22.79 13.94 -2.84
CA VAL A 36 23.77 13.94 -1.74
C VAL A 36 23.07 14.36 -0.45
N ARG A 37 23.29 13.62 0.64
CA ARG A 37 22.59 13.78 1.92
C ARG A 37 22.69 15.18 2.51
N GLU A 38 23.82 15.88 2.37
CA GLU A 38 23.96 17.25 2.91
C GLU A 38 23.02 18.25 2.21
N LYS A 39 22.72 18.04 0.92
CA LYS A 39 21.76 18.89 0.20
C LYS A 39 20.34 18.71 0.74
N LEU A 40 19.99 17.51 1.19
CA LEU A 40 18.66 17.20 1.71
C LEU A 40 18.33 17.87 3.04
N ALA A 41 19.34 18.17 3.86
CA ALA A 41 19.15 18.75 5.19
C ALA A 41 18.48 20.14 5.17
N HIS A 42 18.52 20.84 4.04
CA HIS A 42 18.03 22.21 3.90
C HIS A 42 16.55 22.30 3.52
N TYR A 43 15.91 21.18 3.17
CA TYR A 43 14.52 21.14 2.71
C TYR A 43 13.57 20.75 3.85
N GLY A 44 12.34 21.26 3.79
CA GLY A 44 11.28 20.85 4.71
C GLY A 44 10.84 19.41 4.41
N HIS A 45 11.05 18.50 5.37
CA HIS A 45 10.64 17.11 5.26
C HIS A 45 9.27 16.91 5.88
N ARG A 46 8.36 16.27 5.15
CA ARG A 46 7.06 15.82 5.64
C ARG A 46 7.02 14.30 5.70
N PRO A 47 6.80 13.69 6.88
CA PRO A 47 6.70 12.24 6.99
C PRO A 47 5.37 11.76 6.40
N SER A 48 5.41 10.62 5.70
CA SER A 48 4.22 9.93 5.21
C SER A 48 3.68 8.98 6.27
N SER A 49 2.52 9.32 6.86
CA SER A 49 1.87 8.48 7.88
C SER A 49 1.46 7.11 7.32
N VAL A 50 0.90 7.09 6.11
CA VAL A 50 0.49 5.85 5.43
C VAL A 50 1.69 4.98 5.11
N ALA A 51 2.80 5.53 4.58
CA ALA A 51 3.98 4.74 4.28
C ALA A 51 4.63 4.15 5.55
N ALA A 52 4.64 4.91 6.64
CA ALA A 52 5.08 4.42 7.94
C ALA A 52 4.22 3.24 8.44
N GLN A 53 2.89 3.29 8.29
CA GLN A 53 2.00 2.17 8.62
C GLN A 53 2.29 0.91 7.78
N LEU A 54 2.63 1.09 6.50
CA LEU A 54 3.06 0.00 5.62
C LEU A 54 4.46 -0.55 5.96
N GLY A 55 5.15 -0.02 6.98
CA GLY A 55 6.49 -0.44 7.38
C GLY A 55 7.61 0.09 6.48
N VAL A 56 7.32 1.08 5.65
CA VAL A 56 8.30 1.75 4.76
C VAL A 56 8.22 3.25 5.06
N PRO A 57 8.80 3.73 6.17
CA PRO A 57 8.70 5.15 6.51
C PRO A 57 9.37 6.00 5.44
N LEU A 58 8.58 6.88 4.81
CA LEU A 58 9.03 7.79 3.76
C LEU A 58 8.90 9.24 4.23
N ASN A 59 9.83 10.08 3.77
CA ASN A 59 9.78 11.53 3.89
C ASN A 59 9.67 12.17 2.51
N LEU A 60 8.83 13.18 2.40
CA LEU A 60 8.67 14.01 1.22
C LEU A 60 9.34 15.37 1.45
N ALA A 61 10.21 15.78 0.56
CA ALA A 61 10.84 17.11 0.58
C ALA A 61 10.42 17.92 -0.64
N THR A 62 9.84 19.09 -0.44
CA THR A 62 9.46 20.01 -1.52
C THR A 62 10.61 20.91 -1.92
N PHE A 63 10.72 21.22 -3.21
CA PHE A 63 11.72 22.17 -3.71
C PHE A 63 11.13 23.58 -3.81
N PRO A 64 11.93 24.63 -3.56
CA PRO A 64 11.58 25.98 -3.93
C PRO A 64 11.30 26.06 -5.44
N VAL A 65 10.31 26.87 -5.83
CA VAL A 65 9.88 27.02 -7.23
C VAL A 65 11.03 27.46 -8.16
N SER A 66 12.02 28.20 -7.63
CA SER A 66 13.23 28.61 -8.35
C SER A 66 14.08 27.43 -8.83
N ASP A 67 14.14 26.35 -8.05
CA ASP A 67 14.88 25.12 -8.36
C ASP A 67 14.02 24.15 -9.20
N ALA A 68 12.70 24.37 -9.20
CA ALA A 68 11.72 23.56 -9.93
C ALA A 68 11.49 24.02 -11.37
N ALA A 69 11.98 25.21 -11.76
CA ALA A 69 11.74 25.78 -13.09
C ALA A 69 12.23 24.87 -14.23
N ASP A 70 13.39 24.23 -14.05
CA ASP A 70 13.92 23.26 -15.02
C ASP A 70 13.05 21.99 -15.10
N LEU A 71 12.53 21.51 -13.96
CA LEU A 71 11.66 20.32 -13.91
C LEU A 71 10.26 20.60 -14.48
N LEU A 72 9.69 21.77 -14.20
CA LEU A 72 8.37 22.16 -14.71
C LEU A 72 8.39 22.40 -16.23
N SER A 73 9.53 22.86 -16.79
CA SER A 73 9.71 23.04 -18.24
C SER A 73 9.64 21.73 -19.04
N MET A 74 9.81 20.58 -18.38
CA MET A 74 9.76 19.24 -18.99
C MET A 74 8.34 18.63 -19.05
N GLY A 75 7.29 19.37 -18.67
CA GLY A 75 5.90 18.96 -18.87
C GLY A 75 5.42 17.84 -17.93
N PHE A 76 6.06 17.65 -16.78
CA PHE A 76 5.65 16.64 -15.81
C PHE A 76 4.35 17.05 -15.08
N THR A 77 3.23 16.44 -15.47
CA THR A 77 1.95 16.52 -14.76
C THR A 77 1.74 15.24 -13.95
N GLY A 78 1.39 15.32 -12.66
CA GLY A 78 1.05 14.14 -11.84
C GLY A 78 1.72 14.03 -10.47
N PHE A 79 2.56 15.01 -10.09
CA PHE A 79 3.16 15.08 -8.75
C PHE A 79 2.11 15.13 -7.65
N ASP A 80 1.08 15.96 -7.86
CA ASP A 80 0.05 16.21 -6.86
C ASP A 80 -0.69 14.93 -6.45
N PHE A 81 -0.93 14.00 -7.39
CA PHE A 81 -1.57 12.72 -7.06
C PHE A 81 -0.70 11.86 -6.14
N VAL A 82 0.59 11.70 -6.45
CA VAL A 82 1.49 10.87 -5.64
C VAL A 82 1.67 11.49 -4.25
N ALA A 83 1.83 12.81 -4.18
CA ALA A 83 1.97 13.51 -2.92
C ALA A 83 0.67 13.42 -2.09
N GLN A 84 -0.51 13.54 -2.71
CA GLN A 84 -1.81 13.30 -2.08
C GLN A 84 -1.88 11.88 -1.51
N VAL A 85 -1.54 10.86 -2.29
CA VAL A 85 -1.57 9.45 -1.87
C VAL A 85 -0.62 9.18 -0.71
N LEU A 86 0.58 9.77 -0.72
CA LEU A 86 1.58 9.55 0.34
C LEU A 86 1.33 10.41 1.59
N LEU A 87 0.65 11.54 1.49
CA LEU A 87 0.41 12.43 2.62
C LEU A 87 -1.02 12.34 3.18
N ILE A 88 -1.87 11.48 2.62
CA ILE A 88 -3.22 11.25 3.13
C ILE A 88 -3.19 10.72 4.56
N ASP A 89 -4.06 11.25 5.42
CA ASP A 89 -4.23 10.69 6.75
C ASP A 89 -4.92 9.33 6.65
N SER A 90 -4.17 8.30 7.00
CA SER A 90 -4.60 6.91 6.88
C SER A 90 -5.11 6.32 8.19
N ASN A 91 -5.05 7.06 9.30
CA ASN A 91 -5.50 6.59 10.60
C ASN A 91 -7.02 6.70 10.74
N PRO A 92 -7.79 5.59 10.79
CA PRO A 92 -9.25 5.65 10.87
C PRO A 92 -9.81 6.27 12.16
N GLU A 93 -8.96 6.45 13.18
CA GLU A 93 -9.32 7.16 14.42
C GLU A 93 -8.93 8.64 14.41
N SER A 94 -8.28 9.11 13.34
CA SER A 94 -7.96 10.53 13.19
C SER A 94 -9.22 11.32 12.81
N PRO A 95 -9.42 12.54 13.37
CA PRO A 95 -10.47 13.43 12.89
C PRO A 95 -10.26 13.87 11.43
N ASN A 96 -9.03 13.78 10.92
CA ASN A 96 -8.66 14.14 9.56
C ASN A 96 -8.59 12.92 8.64
N PHE A 97 -9.19 11.78 9.01
CA PHE A 97 -9.09 10.54 8.24
C PHE A 97 -9.51 10.73 6.78
N GLY A 98 -8.59 10.41 5.86
CA GLY A 98 -8.81 10.57 4.42
C GLY A 98 -8.51 11.97 3.89
N ASP A 99 -8.21 12.94 4.76
CA ASP A 99 -7.83 14.28 4.35
C ASP A 99 -6.38 14.32 3.87
N VAL A 100 -6.15 15.25 2.94
CA VAL A 100 -4.84 15.60 2.45
C VAL A 100 -4.49 16.98 2.99
N PRO A 101 -3.23 17.23 3.42
CA PRO A 101 -2.81 18.55 3.87
C PRO A 101 -3.14 19.65 2.85
N SER A 102 -3.82 20.71 3.29
CA SER A 102 -4.25 21.82 2.42
C SER A 102 -3.09 22.70 1.93
N ASP A 103 -1.94 22.62 2.60
CA ASP A 103 -0.70 23.33 2.31
C ASP A 103 0.25 22.51 1.42
N LEU A 104 -0.29 21.54 0.67
CA LEU A 104 0.45 20.82 -0.35
C LEU A 104 0.79 21.78 -1.49
N VAL A 105 2.07 22.14 -1.56
CA VAL A 105 2.61 22.97 -2.64
C VAL A 105 2.65 22.12 -3.90
N SER A 106 1.92 22.53 -4.95
CA SER A 106 2.03 21.92 -6.27
C SER A 106 3.46 22.07 -6.79
N GLY A 107 4.07 20.96 -7.21
CA GLY A 107 5.43 20.96 -7.74
C GLY A 107 6.17 19.64 -7.54
N PRO A 108 7.40 19.54 -8.06
CA PRO A 108 8.24 18.37 -7.84
C PRO A 108 8.61 18.25 -6.36
N PHE A 109 8.64 17.02 -5.89
CA PHE A 109 9.10 16.66 -4.55
C PHE A 109 10.06 15.48 -4.64
N LEU A 110 10.93 15.38 -3.65
CA LEU A 110 11.77 14.21 -3.45
C LEU A 110 11.13 13.29 -2.43
N VAL A 111 11.14 11.99 -2.73
CA VAL A 111 10.78 10.94 -1.77
C VAL A 111 12.06 10.27 -1.28
N THR A 112 12.23 10.17 0.03
CA THR A 112 13.37 9.51 0.67
C THR A 112 12.88 8.56 1.74
N HIS A 113 13.61 7.48 1.99
CA HIS A 113 13.33 6.64 3.15
C HIS A 113 13.79 7.36 4.44
N SER A 114 13.02 7.29 5.51
CA SER A 114 13.23 8.14 6.70
C SER A 114 14.52 7.84 7.46
N ASP A 115 15.10 6.64 7.33
CA ASP A 115 16.42 6.29 7.91
C ASP A 115 17.60 6.61 6.99
N GLY A 116 17.34 7.09 5.77
CA GLY A 116 18.34 7.38 4.74
C GLY A 116 18.82 6.17 3.93
N LEU A 117 18.23 4.99 4.09
CA LEU A 117 18.49 3.83 3.25
C LEU A 117 17.92 4.02 1.83
N ASP A 118 18.65 3.53 0.83
CA ASP A 118 18.16 3.47 -0.55
C ASP A 118 17.07 2.40 -0.63
N LEU A 119 15.96 2.71 -1.31
CA LEU A 119 14.90 1.74 -1.56
C LEU A 119 15.36 0.63 -2.54
N GLU A 120 16.53 0.76 -3.18
CA GLU A 120 17.17 -0.21 -4.08
C GLU A 120 16.40 -0.49 -5.40
N SER A 121 15.16 -0.04 -5.53
CA SER A 121 14.30 -0.30 -6.69
C SER A 121 13.33 0.84 -6.97
N ASP A 122 13.27 1.24 -8.23
CA ASP A 122 12.34 2.24 -8.75
C ASP A 122 10.88 1.79 -8.75
N ALA A 123 10.65 0.49 -8.82
CA ALA A 123 9.31 -0.08 -8.78
C ALA A 123 8.63 0.03 -7.41
N ILE A 124 9.36 0.30 -6.32
CA ILE A 124 8.79 0.30 -4.96
C ILE A 124 7.73 1.38 -4.81
N LEU A 125 8.04 2.61 -5.20
CA LEU A 125 7.12 3.72 -5.02
C LEU A 125 5.85 3.51 -5.88
N ALA A 126 6.00 3.04 -7.11
CA ALA A 126 4.87 2.69 -7.96
C ALA A 126 3.99 1.60 -7.35
N VAL A 127 4.59 0.53 -6.81
CA VAL A 127 3.85 -0.57 -6.14
C VAL A 127 3.17 -0.08 -4.86
N MET A 128 3.78 0.84 -4.11
CA MET A 128 3.17 1.45 -2.92
C MET A 128 1.98 2.32 -3.29
N ILE A 129 2.12 3.19 -4.30
CA ILE A 129 1.03 4.04 -4.79
C ILE A 129 -0.14 3.17 -5.27
N ASP A 130 0.13 2.18 -6.11
CA ASP A 130 -0.89 1.22 -6.59
C ASP A 130 -1.57 0.52 -5.40
N TYR A 131 -0.81 0.12 -4.37
CA TYR A 131 -1.35 -0.54 -3.18
C TYR A 131 -2.27 0.36 -2.36
N ILE A 132 -1.82 1.58 -2.07
CA ILE A 132 -2.60 2.56 -1.31
C ILE A 132 -3.85 2.93 -2.10
N ASP A 133 -3.76 3.15 -3.40
CA ASP A 133 -4.95 3.47 -4.21
C ASP A 133 -5.96 2.31 -4.24
N ASP A 134 -5.50 1.08 -4.52
CA ASP A 134 -6.36 -0.11 -4.60
C ASP A 134 -7.01 -0.48 -3.25
N HIS A 135 -6.34 -0.23 -2.12
CA HIS A 135 -6.76 -0.74 -0.81
C HIS A 135 -7.13 0.30 0.24
N PHE A 136 -6.66 1.53 0.11
CA PHE A 136 -7.03 2.63 0.98
C PHE A 136 -8.09 3.51 0.32
N THR A 137 -7.79 4.07 -0.86
CA THR A 137 -8.70 5.01 -1.55
C THR A 137 -10.06 4.38 -1.83
N ALA A 138 -10.10 3.11 -2.23
CA ALA A 138 -11.35 2.41 -2.49
C ALA A 138 -12.21 2.17 -1.22
N TYR A 139 -11.58 2.09 -0.04
CA TYR A 139 -12.26 1.74 1.21
C TYR A 139 -12.50 2.95 2.12
N ARG A 140 -11.71 4.03 1.98
CA ARG A 140 -11.88 5.27 2.75
C ARG A 140 -13.30 5.82 2.59
N GLU A 141 -13.82 5.80 1.37
CA GLU A 141 -15.16 6.31 1.05
C GLU A 141 -16.22 5.59 1.87
N ARG A 142 -16.10 4.27 2.01
CA ARG A 142 -17.03 3.48 2.81
C ARG A 142 -17.03 3.93 4.27
N VAL A 143 -15.87 4.12 4.87
CA VAL A 143 -15.77 4.58 6.27
C VAL A 143 -16.36 5.99 6.46
N LEU A 144 -16.18 6.88 5.49
CA LEU A 144 -16.71 8.25 5.52
C LEU A 144 -18.22 8.31 5.31
N THR A 145 -18.79 7.40 4.50
CA THR A 145 -20.23 7.37 4.17
C THR A 145 -21.11 6.63 5.17
N ILE A 146 -20.55 5.74 6.01
CA ILE A 146 -21.33 5.04 7.04
C ILE A 146 -21.71 6.04 8.14
N GLY A 147 -23.02 6.23 8.32
CA GLY A 147 -23.59 7.09 9.37
C GLY A 147 -23.23 6.62 10.78
N GLU A 148 -23.25 7.54 11.75
CA GLU A 148 -22.94 7.24 13.15
C GLU A 148 -23.93 6.25 13.79
N ASP A 149 -25.13 6.14 13.24
CA ASP A 149 -26.18 5.19 13.59
C ASP A 149 -25.83 3.73 13.25
N HIS A 150 -24.78 3.50 12.45
CA HIS A 150 -24.28 2.18 12.05
C HIS A 150 -22.90 1.87 12.65
N GLU A 151 -22.75 2.11 13.96
CA GLU A 151 -21.48 2.02 14.71
C GLU A 151 -20.71 0.70 14.45
N GLU A 152 -21.38 -0.45 14.52
CA GLU A 152 -20.74 -1.75 14.32
C GLU A 152 -20.24 -1.95 12.88
N GLU A 153 -20.96 -1.45 11.87
CA GLU A 153 -20.50 -1.51 10.48
C GLU A 153 -19.32 -0.57 10.25
N LYS A 154 -19.37 0.64 10.81
CA LYS A 154 -18.29 1.63 10.73
C LYS A 154 -17.01 1.09 11.36
N LYS A 155 -17.12 0.52 12.56
CA LYS A 155 -16.04 -0.15 13.28
C LYS A 155 -15.43 -1.29 12.47
N LEU A 156 -16.27 -2.11 11.85
CA LEU A 156 -15.82 -3.20 10.99
C LEU A 156 -15.06 -2.67 9.75
N ALA A 157 -15.56 -1.61 9.12
CA ALA A 157 -14.92 -0.98 7.97
C ALA A 157 -13.56 -0.36 8.33
N LYS A 158 -13.47 0.34 9.47
CA LYS A 158 -12.20 0.85 10.03
C LYS A 158 -11.20 -0.29 10.27
N GLN A 159 -11.63 -1.36 10.92
CA GLN A 159 -10.79 -2.52 11.20
C GLN A 159 -10.24 -3.16 9.90
N HIS A 160 -11.07 -3.25 8.86
CA HIS A 160 -10.64 -3.77 7.57
C HIS A 160 -9.54 -2.92 6.92
N ILE A 161 -9.68 -1.58 6.95
CA ILE A 161 -8.64 -0.68 6.45
C ILE A 161 -7.34 -0.83 7.24
N THR A 162 -7.42 -0.86 8.57
CA THR A 162 -6.23 -1.05 9.43
C THR A 162 -5.51 -2.36 9.12
N GLN A 163 -6.24 -3.46 8.88
CA GLN A 163 -5.63 -4.74 8.48
C GLN A 163 -4.92 -4.62 7.13
N LYS A 164 -5.54 -3.93 6.17
CA LYS A 164 -4.97 -3.70 4.84
C LYS A 164 -3.78 -2.76 4.85
N LEU A 165 -3.75 -1.77 5.74
CA LEU A 165 -2.62 -0.86 5.88
C LEU A 165 -1.53 -1.36 6.83
N SER A 166 -1.52 -2.66 7.14
CA SER A 166 -0.42 -3.27 7.88
C SER A 166 0.79 -3.54 6.99
N LYS A 167 1.98 -3.47 7.58
CA LYS A 167 3.24 -3.87 6.95
C LYS A 167 3.22 -5.31 6.45
N GLU A 168 2.55 -6.22 7.15
CA GLU A 168 2.42 -7.62 6.76
C GLU A 168 1.58 -7.78 5.49
N ALA A 169 0.45 -7.06 5.40
CA ALA A 169 -0.40 -7.07 4.22
C ALA A 169 0.32 -6.46 3.02
N PHE A 170 1.02 -5.34 3.20
CA PHE A 170 1.81 -4.72 2.15
C PHE A 170 2.99 -5.60 1.71
N HIS A 171 3.73 -6.20 2.64
CA HIS A 171 4.79 -7.16 2.33
C HIS A 171 4.26 -8.33 1.48
N ALA A 172 3.13 -8.92 1.88
CA ALA A 172 2.50 -10.02 1.14
C ALA A 172 2.04 -9.60 -0.27
N TYR A 173 1.54 -8.36 -0.43
CA TYR A 173 1.18 -7.80 -1.73
C TYR A 173 2.42 -7.55 -2.60
N PHE A 174 3.45 -6.93 -2.04
CA PHE A 174 4.69 -6.61 -2.75
C PHE A 174 5.35 -7.87 -3.33
N GLU A 175 5.52 -8.91 -2.52
CA GLU A 175 6.13 -10.16 -2.99
C GLU A 175 5.28 -10.87 -4.06
N GLU A 176 3.96 -10.71 -4.03
CA GLU A 176 3.08 -11.18 -5.11
C GLU A 176 3.29 -10.37 -6.40
N ARG A 177 3.34 -9.03 -6.32
CA ARG A 177 3.62 -8.15 -7.48
C ARG A 177 4.98 -8.43 -8.08
N ARG A 178 5.99 -8.66 -7.25
CA ARG A 178 7.33 -9.09 -7.67
C ARG A 178 7.28 -10.42 -8.42
N ARG A 179 6.59 -11.44 -7.88
CA ARG A 179 6.40 -12.73 -8.58
C ARG A 179 5.65 -12.57 -9.90
N LEU A 180 4.66 -11.69 -9.96
CA LEU A 180 3.94 -11.41 -11.21
C LEU A 180 4.85 -10.75 -12.26
N ALA A 181 5.66 -9.76 -11.86
CA ALA A 181 6.60 -9.11 -12.75
C ALA A 181 7.61 -10.12 -13.34
N ILE A 182 8.16 -11.01 -12.50
CA ILE A 182 9.05 -12.09 -12.93
C ILE A 182 8.33 -13.03 -13.91
N ALA A 183 7.09 -13.43 -13.62
CA ALA A 183 6.29 -14.29 -14.50
C ALA A 183 6.00 -13.65 -15.87
N GLU A 184 5.95 -12.32 -15.92
CA GLU A 184 5.72 -11.53 -17.14
C GLU A 184 7.01 -11.12 -17.84
N GLY A 185 8.18 -11.58 -17.37
CA GLY A 185 9.49 -11.23 -17.93
C GLY A 185 9.87 -9.76 -17.74
N ARG A 186 9.17 -9.04 -16.87
CA ARG A 186 9.47 -7.64 -16.56
C ARG A 186 10.65 -7.57 -15.60
N PRO A 187 11.63 -6.67 -15.82
CA PRO A 187 12.72 -6.50 -14.88
C PRO A 187 12.15 -5.96 -13.57
N PHE A 188 12.06 -6.82 -12.56
CA PHE A 188 11.98 -6.39 -11.18
C PHE A 188 13.41 -6.46 -10.66
N ARG A 189 14.08 -5.31 -10.49
CA ARG A 189 15.44 -5.30 -9.91
C ARG A 189 15.39 -6.03 -8.56
N LYS A 190 16.49 -6.68 -8.20
CA LYS A 190 16.66 -7.71 -7.15
C LYS A 190 16.15 -7.38 -5.72
N GLY A 191 15.44 -6.27 -5.52
CA GLY A 191 14.89 -5.87 -4.23
C GLY A 191 13.93 -6.92 -3.68
N LYS A 192 14.16 -7.28 -2.43
CA LYS A 192 13.14 -7.89 -1.57
C LYS A 192 12.11 -6.80 -1.23
N SER A 193 11.03 -7.17 -0.56
CA SER A 193 10.10 -6.18 -0.01
C SER A 193 10.84 -5.09 0.80
N PRO A 194 10.53 -3.80 0.57
CA PRO A 194 11.14 -2.68 1.29
C PRO A 194 10.83 -2.70 2.79
N VAL A 195 9.76 -3.41 3.20
CA VAL A 195 9.45 -3.65 4.61
C VAL A 195 10.61 -4.37 5.32
N LEU A 196 11.41 -5.15 4.59
CA LEU A 196 12.57 -5.85 5.16
C LEU A 196 13.77 -4.94 5.44
N LEU A 197 13.76 -3.68 4.99
CA LEU A 197 14.78 -2.70 5.35
C LEU A 197 14.67 -2.30 6.83
N THR A 198 13.43 -2.23 7.35
CA THR A 198 13.11 -1.82 8.73
C THR A 198 12.71 -3.00 9.62
N HIS A 199 12.19 -4.08 9.03
CA HIS A 199 11.68 -5.24 9.74
C HIS A 199 12.31 -6.53 9.22
N SER A 200 13.31 -7.04 9.94
CA SER A 200 14.03 -8.26 9.57
C SER A 200 13.16 -9.52 9.49
N ASN A 201 12.01 -9.53 10.17
CA ASN A 201 11.02 -10.58 10.10
C ASN A 201 9.61 -9.98 10.00
N VAL A 202 8.85 -10.43 9.00
CA VAL A 202 7.49 -9.97 8.73
C VAL A 202 6.55 -11.17 8.75
N SER A 203 5.56 -11.12 9.65
CA SER A 203 4.57 -12.18 9.77
C SER A 203 3.74 -12.32 8.49
N PRO A 204 3.29 -13.53 8.12
CA PRO A 204 2.42 -13.70 6.96
C PRO A 204 1.06 -13.02 7.14
N ALA A 205 0.53 -12.48 6.04
CA ALA A 205 -0.84 -11.98 5.96
C ALA A 205 -1.62 -12.72 4.86
N CYS A 206 -2.95 -12.76 5.01
CA CYS A 206 -3.83 -13.23 3.94
C CYS A 206 -3.67 -12.35 2.71
N GLY A 207 -3.33 -12.96 1.58
CA GLY A 207 -3.13 -12.25 0.31
C GLY A 207 -4.36 -11.49 -0.18
N THR A 208 -5.55 -11.91 0.24
CA THR A 208 -6.82 -11.37 -0.26
C THR A 208 -7.37 -10.28 0.65
N CYS A 209 -7.43 -10.51 1.97
CA CYS A 209 -8.06 -9.60 2.93
C CYS A 209 -7.07 -8.92 3.89
N GLY A 210 -5.80 -9.33 3.94
CA GLY A 210 -4.82 -8.78 4.88
C GLY A 210 -4.91 -9.34 6.31
N ALA A 211 -5.79 -10.31 6.57
CA ALA A 211 -5.90 -10.94 7.89
C ALA A 211 -4.56 -11.51 8.37
N LEU A 212 -4.24 -11.28 9.64
CA LEU A 212 -2.98 -11.62 10.28
C LEU A 212 -3.10 -12.88 11.14
N VAL A 213 -1.99 -13.60 11.34
CA VAL A 213 -1.97 -14.87 12.11
C VAL A 213 -2.40 -14.66 13.56
N SER A 214 -1.89 -13.60 14.19
CA SER A 214 -2.24 -13.16 15.53
C SER A 214 -1.92 -11.68 15.63
N SER A 215 -2.92 -10.79 15.59
CA SER A 215 -2.72 -9.40 15.98
C SER A 215 -3.54 -9.12 17.22
N ALA A 216 -2.96 -8.34 18.14
CA ALA A 216 -3.65 -7.86 19.36
C ALA A 216 -4.94 -7.07 19.05
N SER A 217 -5.15 -6.70 17.78
CA SER A 217 -6.25 -5.90 17.24
C SER A 217 -7.34 -6.72 16.51
N ILE A 218 -7.28 -8.06 16.54
CA ILE A 218 -8.35 -8.93 16.03
C ILE A 218 -8.89 -9.78 17.21
N PRO A 219 -10.22 -9.86 17.42
CA PRO A 219 -10.81 -10.64 18.52
C PRO A 219 -10.44 -12.12 18.55
N ALA A 220 -9.98 -12.69 17.43
CA ALA A 220 -9.49 -14.07 17.35
C ALA A 220 -8.32 -14.19 16.36
N PRO A 221 -7.21 -14.86 16.74
CA PRO A 221 -6.11 -15.16 15.83
C PRO A 221 -6.61 -16.02 14.66
N VAL A 222 -6.27 -15.63 13.42
CA VAL A 222 -6.74 -16.31 12.22
C VAL A 222 -5.67 -17.27 11.75
N LYS A 223 -5.97 -18.57 11.70
CA LYS A 223 -5.06 -19.55 11.13
C LYS A 223 -4.93 -19.34 9.62
N LEU A 224 -3.73 -19.00 9.17
CA LEU A 224 -3.43 -18.90 7.74
C LEU A 224 -3.00 -20.24 7.16
N SER A 225 -3.50 -20.53 5.97
CA SER A 225 -3.14 -21.68 5.14
C SER A 225 -2.27 -21.22 3.97
N MET A 226 -1.24 -21.98 3.66
CA MET A 226 -0.34 -21.68 2.54
C MET A 226 -0.88 -22.28 1.25
N CYS A 227 -0.67 -21.58 0.13
CA CYS A 227 -0.90 -22.13 -1.19
C CYS A 227 -0.06 -23.41 -1.37
N ALA A 228 -0.71 -24.55 -1.55
CA ALA A 228 -0.05 -25.86 -1.60
C ALA A 228 1.01 -25.97 -2.72
N LYS A 229 0.85 -25.19 -3.80
CA LYS A 229 1.74 -25.23 -4.97
C LYS A 229 3.00 -24.38 -4.80
N CYS A 230 2.83 -23.08 -4.51
CA CYS A 230 3.97 -22.16 -4.44
C CYS A 230 4.57 -22.05 -3.04
N LYS A 231 3.79 -22.33 -1.99
CA LYS A 231 4.18 -22.16 -0.58
C LYS A 231 4.63 -20.74 -0.20
N SER A 232 4.27 -19.72 -1.00
CA SER A 232 4.66 -18.32 -0.76
C SER A 232 3.49 -17.37 -0.53
N ARG A 233 2.26 -17.81 -0.80
CA ARG A 233 1.03 -17.01 -0.64
C ARG A 233 0.15 -17.65 0.43
N TYR A 234 -0.40 -16.84 1.32
CA TYR A 234 -1.17 -17.29 2.48
C TYR A 234 -2.62 -16.82 2.39
N TYR A 235 -3.53 -17.61 2.94
CA TYR A 235 -4.97 -17.36 2.93
C TYR A 235 -5.61 -17.76 4.24
N CYS A 236 -6.49 -16.92 4.79
CA CYS A 236 -7.29 -17.26 5.95
C CYS A 236 -8.44 -18.24 5.64
N SER A 237 -8.84 -18.35 4.38
CA SER A 237 -9.96 -19.20 3.98
C SER A 237 -9.87 -19.63 2.51
N LYS A 238 -10.65 -20.65 2.14
CA LYS A 238 -10.75 -21.14 0.76
C LYS A 238 -11.35 -20.08 -0.17
N GLU A 239 -12.29 -19.29 0.34
CA GLU A 239 -12.92 -18.18 -0.40
C GLU A 239 -11.89 -17.11 -0.76
N CYS A 240 -11.01 -16.76 0.18
CA CYS A 240 -9.90 -15.84 -0.09
C CYS A 240 -8.97 -16.38 -1.18
N GLN A 241 -8.61 -17.66 -1.10
CA GLN A 241 -7.77 -18.30 -2.12
C GLN A 241 -8.43 -18.29 -3.51
N VAL A 242 -9.71 -18.63 -3.60
CA VAL A 242 -10.45 -18.63 -4.88
C VAL A 242 -10.52 -17.23 -5.47
N LYS A 243 -10.79 -16.21 -4.64
CA LYS A 243 -10.86 -14.81 -5.06
C LYS A 243 -9.52 -14.29 -5.60
N ASP A 244 -8.41 -14.63 -4.95
CA ASP A 244 -7.06 -14.25 -5.39
C ASP A 244 -6.54 -15.10 -6.55
N TRP A 245 -7.21 -16.20 -6.92
CA TRP A 245 -6.65 -17.14 -7.90
C TRP A 245 -6.46 -16.52 -9.29
N SER A 246 -7.37 -15.65 -9.73
CA SER A 246 -7.29 -14.99 -11.04
C SER A 246 -6.01 -14.15 -11.18
N THR A 247 -5.59 -13.49 -10.12
CA THR A 247 -4.34 -12.72 -10.04
C THR A 247 -3.15 -13.62 -9.73
N HIS A 248 -3.30 -14.55 -8.77
CA HIS A 248 -2.21 -15.38 -8.28
C HIS A 248 -1.73 -16.45 -9.27
N LYS A 249 -2.60 -16.98 -10.14
CA LYS A 249 -2.29 -18.12 -11.02
C LYS A 249 -0.99 -17.98 -11.81
N LYS A 250 -0.67 -16.76 -12.28
CA LYS A 250 0.57 -16.46 -13.01
C LYS A 250 1.79 -16.50 -12.08
N ALA A 251 1.74 -15.79 -10.96
CA ALA A 251 2.81 -15.73 -9.96
C ALA A 251 3.00 -17.04 -9.16
N CYS A 252 1.99 -17.90 -9.12
CA CYS A 252 2.02 -19.20 -8.43
C CYS A 252 3.11 -20.14 -8.99
N LYS A 253 3.49 -19.95 -10.26
CA LYS A 253 4.55 -20.74 -10.90
C LYS A 253 5.96 -20.25 -10.54
N ILE A 254 6.09 -19.06 -9.97
CA ILE A 254 7.37 -18.45 -9.63
C ILE A 254 7.75 -18.85 -8.23
N LYS A 255 8.88 -19.55 -8.11
CA LYS A 255 9.55 -19.78 -6.83
C LYS A 255 10.62 -18.71 -6.67
N ILE A 256 10.42 -17.80 -5.72
CA ILE A 256 11.50 -16.93 -5.27
C ILE A 256 12.28 -17.75 -4.25
N MET A 257 13.53 -18.07 -4.57
CA MET A 257 14.46 -18.57 -3.55
C MET A 257 14.70 -17.42 -2.57
N VAL A 258 14.30 -17.63 -1.33
CA VAL A 258 14.42 -16.64 -0.22
C VAL A 258 15.85 -16.59 0.27
#